data_AF-J4KM39-F1
#
_entry.id   AF-J4KM39-F1
#
_cell.length_a   1.000
_cell.length_b   1.000
_cell.length_c   1.000
_cell.angle_alpha   90.00
_cell.angle_beta   90.00
_cell.angle_gamma   90.00
#
_symmetry.space_group_name_H-M   'P 1'
#
loop_
_entity.id
_entity.type
_entity.pdbx_description
1 polymer ?
#
loop_
_entity_poly.entity_id
_entity_poly.type
_entity_poly.pdbx_seq_one_letter_code
_entity_poly.pdbx_strand_id
1 'polypeptide(L)'
;MSSSAFVKSPLRRRRCRRTKQTGSYTLARDAAAHIITDYIEDKLVAYHPAVINGVVFNNGQYLAPNPWGPVVDGADILAAAANKEYAKYGFNITYIDDWFDHHAHAGEVHCATNVARDASQKWW
;
A
#
# COMPACT_ATOMS: atom_id res chain seq x y z
N MET A 1 30.21 -31.17 -47.84
CA MET A 1 28.79 -31.19 -47.43
C MET A 1 28.70 -30.59 -46.04
N SER A 2 28.12 -29.39 -45.97
CA SER A 2 27.93 -28.62 -44.73
C SER A 2 26.79 -29.21 -43.91
N SER A 3 26.93 -29.28 -42.59
CA SER A 3 25.76 -29.35 -41.72
C SER A 3 25.94 -28.39 -40.55
N SER A 4 24.95 -27.52 -40.44
CA SER A 4 24.96 -26.24 -39.73
C SER A 4 24.92 -26.38 -38.21
N ALA A 5 25.61 -25.46 -37.55
CA ALA A 5 25.51 -25.22 -36.12
C ALA A 5 24.11 -24.71 -35.74
N PHE A 6 23.48 -25.34 -34.75
CA PHE A 6 22.33 -24.77 -34.04
C PHE A 6 22.82 -24.18 -32.72
N VAL A 7 23.17 -22.89 -32.74
CA VAL A 7 23.47 -22.14 -31.52
C VAL A 7 22.15 -21.81 -30.84
N LYS A 8 21.91 -22.38 -29.65
CA LYS A 8 20.80 -21.97 -28.78
C LYS A 8 21.06 -20.54 -28.31
N SER A 9 20.29 -19.59 -28.84
CA SER A 9 20.24 -18.22 -28.34
C SER A 9 19.90 -18.22 -26.85
N PRO A 10 20.60 -17.46 -25.99
CA PRO A 10 20.22 -17.35 -24.59
C PRO A 10 18.87 -16.63 -24.51
N LEU A 11 17.89 -17.29 -23.88
CA LEU A 11 16.61 -16.69 -23.48
C LEU A 11 16.91 -15.40 -22.70
N ARG A 12 16.73 -14.27 -23.37
CA ARG A 12 16.80 -12.93 -22.77
C ARG A 12 15.65 -12.87 -21.76
N ARG A 13 15.95 -13.12 -20.48
CA ARG A 13 14.99 -12.93 -19.38
C ARG A 13 14.42 -11.53 -19.53
N ARG A 14 13.16 -11.41 -19.96
CA ARG A 14 12.44 -10.15 -19.99
C ARG A 14 12.38 -9.69 -18.54
N ARG A 15 13.21 -8.70 -18.20
CA ARG A 15 13.16 -8.00 -16.92
C ARG A 15 11.75 -7.40 -16.85
N CYS A 16 10.87 -8.01 -16.06
CA CYS A 16 9.57 -7.45 -15.74
C CYS A 16 9.84 -6.06 -15.15
N ARG A 17 9.49 -5.03 -15.92
CA ARG A 17 9.72 -3.65 -15.53
C ARG A 17 8.63 -3.33 -14.51
N ARG A 18 8.91 -3.54 -13.23
CA ARG A 18 8.14 -2.91 -12.14
C ARG A 18 8.00 -1.44 -12.51
N THR A 19 6.76 -0.95 -12.53
CA THR A 19 6.45 0.44 -12.80
C THR A 19 7.25 1.32 -11.84
N LYS A 20 8.35 1.90 -12.31
CA LYS A 20 8.82 3.17 -11.76
C LYS A 20 7.78 4.19 -12.23
N GLN A 21 6.81 4.50 -11.38
CA GLN A 21 6.14 5.80 -11.49
C GLN A 21 7.24 6.85 -11.35
N THR A 22 7.60 7.47 -12.46
CA THR A 22 8.47 8.64 -12.52
C THR A 22 7.63 9.83 -12.10
N GLY A 23 7.55 10.03 -10.79
CA GLY A 23 7.12 11.22 -10.10
C GLY A 23 7.94 11.31 -8.81
N SER A 24 8.19 12.51 -8.32
CA SER A 24 9.11 12.88 -7.24
C SER A 24 8.73 12.36 -5.84
N TYR A 25 8.26 11.11 -5.74
CA TYR A 25 7.85 10.45 -4.49
C TYR A 25 8.86 9.36 -4.16
N THR A 26 10.10 9.75 -3.88
CA THR A 26 11.11 8.81 -3.39
C THR A 26 10.97 8.59 -1.88
N LEU A 27 10.28 9.47 -1.16
CA LEU A 27 10.29 9.50 0.31
C LEU A 27 9.10 8.84 1.02
N ALA A 28 8.02 8.51 0.30
CA ALA A 28 6.89 7.77 0.87
C ALA A 28 7.10 6.24 0.91
N ARG A 29 8.25 5.75 0.38
CA ARG A 29 8.59 4.33 0.38
C ARG A 29 9.12 3.84 1.73
N ASP A 30 9.61 4.76 2.56
CA ASP A 30 10.29 4.43 3.81
C ASP A 30 9.36 4.52 5.03
N ALA A 31 8.08 4.86 4.81
CA ALA A 31 7.02 4.60 5.76
C ALA A 31 6.78 3.09 5.80
N ALA A 32 7.51 2.41 6.69
CA ALA A 32 7.52 0.97 6.87
C ALA A 32 6.11 0.37 6.86
N ALA A 33 5.72 -0.14 5.70
CA ALA A 33 4.58 -1.01 5.54
C ALA A 33 4.97 -2.35 6.19
N HIS A 34 4.66 -2.51 7.48
CA HIS A 34 4.60 -3.83 8.09
C HIS A 34 3.42 -4.58 7.46
N ILE A 35 3.66 -5.14 6.27
CA ILE A 35 2.72 -6.09 5.65
C ILE A 35 3.21 -7.46 6.11
N ILE A 36 2.70 -7.92 7.25
CA ILE A 36 2.72 -9.36 7.55
C ILE A 36 1.66 -9.96 6.62
N THR A 37 2.00 -11.03 5.91
CA THR A 37 1.16 -11.58 4.86
C THR A 37 0.63 -12.95 5.27
N ASP A 38 -0.65 -13.23 5.01
CA ASP A 38 -1.22 -14.58 5.09
C ASP A 38 -1.40 -15.18 3.68
N TYR A 39 -1.44 -16.51 3.57
CA TYR A 39 -1.58 -17.23 2.30
C TYR A 39 -2.98 -17.86 2.21
N ILE A 40 -3.88 -17.20 1.48
CA ILE A 40 -5.16 -17.78 1.07
C ILE A 40 -5.07 -18.02 -0.45
N GLU A 41 -5.11 -19.28 -0.89
CA GLU A 41 -5.13 -19.67 -2.31
C GLU A 41 -4.02 -19.04 -3.20
N ASP A 42 -2.75 -19.13 -2.76
CA ASP A 42 -1.59 -18.53 -3.46
C ASP A 42 -1.64 -17.00 -3.63
N LYS A 43 -2.54 -16.31 -2.91
CA LYS A 43 -2.62 -14.84 -2.89
C LYS A 43 -2.00 -14.28 -1.62
N LEU A 44 -1.33 -13.14 -1.78
CA LEU A 44 -0.84 -12.32 -0.69
C LEU A 44 -2.00 -11.47 -0.16
N VAL A 45 -2.40 -11.71 1.09
CA VAL A 45 -3.35 -10.87 1.82
C VAL A 45 -2.68 -10.22 3.02
N ALA A 46 -3.25 -9.13 3.52
CA ALA A 46 -2.77 -8.48 4.74
C ALA A 46 -3.14 -9.32 5.97
N TYR A 47 -2.20 -9.52 6.89
CA TYR A 47 -2.41 -10.27 8.13
C TYR A 47 -3.15 -9.45 9.20
N HIS A 48 -2.97 -8.14 9.20
CA HIS A 48 -3.71 -7.18 10.02
C HIS A 48 -4.16 -6.03 9.12
N PRO A 49 -5.16 -5.22 9.55
CA PRO A 49 -5.65 -4.13 8.74
C PRO A 49 -4.53 -3.18 8.32
N ALA A 50 -4.42 -2.98 7.01
CA ALA A 50 -3.26 -2.32 6.42
C ALA A 50 -3.47 -0.80 6.38
N VAL A 51 -2.87 -0.06 7.32
CA VAL A 51 -2.99 1.41 7.47
C VAL A 51 -2.85 2.17 6.14
N ILE A 52 -1.99 1.69 5.23
CA ILE A 52 -1.73 2.30 3.92
C ILE A 52 -2.95 2.31 2.97
N ASN A 53 -3.91 1.41 3.19
CA ASN A 53 -5.13 1.26 2.38
C ASN A 53 -6.28 2.12 2.95
N GLY A 54 -5.95 3.33 3.40
CA GLY A 54 -6.86 4.39 3.83
C GLY A 54 -7.14 5.45 2.76
N VAL A 55 -7.91 6.47 3.14
CA VAL A 55 -8.39 7.56 2.27
C VAL A 55 -7.82 8.90 2.68
N VAL A 56 -7.25 9.64 1.72
CA VAL A 56 -6.69 10.99 1.92
C VAL A 56 -7.71 12.08 1.59
N PHE A 57 -7.88 13.04 2.51
CA PHE A 57 -8.67 14.26 2.31
C PHE A 57 -7.78 15.48 2.05
N ASN A 58 -8.35 16.52 1.41
CA ASN A 58 -7.59 17.71 0.97
C ASN A 58 -7.09 18.60 2.12
N ASN A 59 -7.58 18.41 3.34
CA ASN A 59 -7.26 19.21 4.53
C ASN A 59 -6.16 18.56 5.41
N GLY A 60 -5.37 17.63 4.87
CA GLY A 60 -4.36 16.90 5.64
C GLY A 60 -4.94 15.83 6.58
N GLN A 61 -6.21 15.46 6.43
CA GLN A 61 -6.77 14.31 7.16
C GLN A 61 -6.59 13.02 6.36
N TYR A 62 -6.35 11.93 7.08
CA TYR A 62 -6.25 10.58 6.54
C TYR A 62 -7.12 9.63 7.34
N LEU A 63 -8.09 8.97 6.71
CA LEU A 63 -8.89 7.91 7.35
C LEU A 63 -8.27 6.57 7.04
N ALA A 64 -7.78 5.86 8.05
CA ALA A 64 -7.07 4.59 7.89
C ALA A 64 -7.79 3.46 8.64
N PRO A 65 -7.65 2.19 8.18
CA PRO A 65 -8.05 1.05 8.99
C PRO A 65 -7.22 0.99 10.27
N ASN A 66 -7.85 0.62 11.38
CA ASN A 66 -7.18 0.43 12.67
C ASN A 66 -6.28 -0.82 12.60
N PRO A 67 -4.94 -0.70 12.75
CA PRO A 67 -4.04 -1.83 12.59
C PRO A 67 -4.17 -2.89 13.69
N TRP A 68 -4.80 -2.56 14.83
CA TRP A 68 -4.94 -3.45 15.98
C TRP A 68 -3.61 -4.11 16.40
N GLY A 69 -2.55 -3.31 16.40
CA GLY A 69 -1.20 -3.74 16.74
C GLY A 69 -1.01 -4.03 18.22
N PRO A 70 0.14 -4.62 18.60
CA PRO A 70 0.47 -4.87 20.00
C PRO A 70 0.44 -3.58 20.83
N VAL A 71 -0.20 -3.63 21.99
CA VAL A 71 -0.25 -2.51 22.93
C VAL A 71 0.93 -2.57 23.88
N VAL A 72 1.81 -1.58 23.82
CA VAL A 72 2.95 -1.39 24.73
C VAL A 72 2.78 -0.05 25.42
N ASP A 73 2.85 -0.03 26.75
CA ASP A 73 2.63 1.18 27.57
C ASP A 73 1.30 1.90 27.27
N GLY A 74 0.25 1.12 26.94
CA GLY A 74 -1.08 1.65 26.64
C GLY A 74 -1.25 2.21 25.22
N ALA A 75 -0.25 2.11 24.35
CA ALA A 75 -0.32 2.54 22.96
C ALA A 75 -0.14 1.37 21.98
N ASP A 76 -0.97 1.34 20.93
CA ASP A 76 -0.74 0.49 19.75
C ASP A 76 0.52 0.99 19.02
N ILE A 77 1.56 0.16 19.01
CA ILE A 77 2.88 0.54 18.46
C ILE A 77 2.87 0.70 16.94
N LEU A 78 1.96 0.02 16.22
CA LEU A 78 1.83 0.13 14.77
C LEU A 78 1.12 1.43 14.42
N ALA A 79 0.04 1.76 15.13
CA ALA A 79 -0.63 3.05 14.99
C ALA A 79 0.30 4.21 15.36
N ALA A 80 1.06 4.08 16.46
CA ALA A 80 2.03 5.10 16.87
C ALA A 80 3.14 5.32 15.82
N ALA A 81 3.67 4.26 15.22
CA ALA A 81 4.65 4.34 14.15
C ALA A 81 4.08 5.03 12.89
N ALA A 82 2.86 4.67 12.49
CA ALA A 82 2.18 5.30 11.36
C ALA A 82 1.91 6.79 11.61
N ASN A 83 1.37 7.15 12.77
CA ASN A 83 1.14 8.53 13.18
C ASN A 83 2.44 9.36 13.10
N LYS A 84 3.54 8.84 13.65
CA LYS A 84 4.84 9.51 13.63
C LYS A 84 5.32 9.78 12.20
N GLU A 85 5.10 8.87 11.27
CA GLU A 85 5.55 9.02 9.89
C GLU A 85 4.67 9.98 9.10
N TYR A 86 3.35 9.83 9.17
CA TYR A 86 2.39 10.67 8.45
C TYR A 86 2.43 12.13 8.93
N ALA A 87 2.68 12.35 10.22
CA ALA A 87 2.84 13.69 10.79
C ALA A 87 4.00 14.48 10.15
N LYS A 88 5.07 13.81 9.69
CA LYS A 88 6.19 14.49 8.99
C LYS A 88 5.76 15.17 7.70
N TYR A 89 4.67 14.70 7.11
CA TYR A 89 4.11 15.21 5.87
C TYR A 89 2.84 16.06 6.08
N GLY A 90 2.53 16.40 7.33
CA GLY A 90 1.36 17.21 7.69
C GLY A 90 0.04 16.46 7.64
N PHE A 91 0.05 15.11 7.68
CA PHE A 91 -1.16 14.32 7.77
C PHE A 91 -1.52 13.98 9.22
N ASN A 92 -2.81 14.06 9.54
CA ASN A 92 -3.40 13.58 10.78
C ASN A 92 -4.26 12.35 10.50
N ILE A 93 -3.97 11.24 11.17
CA ILE A 93 -4.66 9.96 10.95
C ILE A 93 -5.86 9.84 11.90
N THR A 94 -7.01 9.50 11.35
CA THR A 94 -8.17 8.98 12.08
C THR A 94 -8.29 7.50 11.78
N TYR A 95 -8.38 6.67 12.82
CA TYR A 95 -8.54 5.23 12.67
C TYR A 95 -10.02 4.83 12.75
N ILE A 96 -10.42 3.89 11.91
CA ILE A 96 -11.73 3.23 11.96
C ILE A 96 -11.53 1.73 12.09
N ASP A 97 -12.37 1.09 12.88
CA ASP A 97 -12.41 -0.36 12.95
C ASP A 97 -13.19 -0.91 11.75
N ASP A 98 -12.50 -1.58 10.83
CA ASP A 98 -13.08 -2.24 9.67
C ASP A 98 -12.80 -3.75 9.64
N TRP A 99 -12.43 -4.33 10.80
CA TRP A 99 -11.97 -5.71 10.89
C TRP A 99 -12.95 -6.71 10.28
N PHE A 100 -14.18 -6.70 10.77
CA PHE A 100 -15.21 -7.66 10.33
C PHE A 100 -15.90 -7.23 9.03
N ASP A 101 -15.96 -5.93 8.77
CA ASP A 101 -16.70 -5.41 7.61
C ASP A 101 -15.90 -5.49 6.31
N HIS A 102 -14.57 -5.33 6.37
CA HIS A 102 -13.72 -5.27 5.17
C HIS A 102 -12.44 -6.10 5.27
N HIS A 103 -11.69 -6.01 6.38
CA HIS A 103 -10.39 -6.71 6.51
C HIS A 103 -10.52 -8.22 6.37
N ALA A 104 -11.49 -8.82 7.08
CA ALA A 104 -11.82 -10.25 6.99
C ALA A 104 -12.23 -10.70 5.58
N HIS A 105 -12.61 -9.75 4.71
CA HIS A 105 -12.95 -9.96 3.31
C HIS A 105 -11.84 -9.53 2.34
N ALA A 106 -10.61 -9.43 2.82
CA ALA A 106 -9.42 -9.01 2.06
C ALA A 106 -9.51 -7.61 1.44
N GLY A 107 -10.23 -6.69 2.10
CA GLY A 107 -10.33 -5.27 1.75
C GLY A 107 -10.08 -4.37 2.96
N GLU A 108 -9.97 -3.07 2.76
CA GLU A 108 -9.81 -2.09 3.85
C GLU A 108 -10.64 -0.83 3.53
N VAL A 109 -10.57 0.19 4.37
CA VAL A 109 -11.23 1.50 4.19
C VAL A 109 -11.24 2.03 2.74
N HIS A 110 -10.11 2.04 2.03
CA HIS A 110 -10.08 2.54 0.64
C HIS A 110 -10.79 1.59 -0.34
N CYS A 111 -10.82 0.28 -0.09
CA CYS A 111 -11.63 -0.67 -0.87
C CYS A 111 -13.14 -0.43 -0.69
N ALA A 112 -13.54 0.03 0.49
CA ALA A 112 -14.93 0.30 0.87
C ALA A 112 -15.49 1.61 0.32
N THR A 113 -14.61 2.52 -0.11
CA THR A 113 -14.95 3.92 -0.32
C THR A 113 -14.54 4.42 -1.70
N ASN A 114 -15.09 5.57 -2.08
CA ASN A 114 -14.67 6.30 -3.26
C ASN A 114 -14.77 7.81 -2.98
N VAL A 115 -13.84 8.59 -3.50
CA VAL A 115 -13.75 10.03 -3.27
C VAL A 115 -13.67 10.77 -4.60
N ALA A 116 -14.65 11.63 -4.86
CA ALA A 116 -14.58 12.58 -5.97
C ALA A 116 -13.61 13.72 -5.62
N ARG A 117 -12.75 14.08 -6.56
CA ARG A 117 -11.77 15.17 -6.41
C ARG A 117 -12.01 16.22 -7.49
N ASP A 118 -11.61 17.46 -7.20
CA ASP A 118 -11.63 18.51 -8.21
C ASP A 118 -10.72 18.13 -9.39
N ALA A 119 -11.31 18.13 -10.58
CA ALA A 119 -10.66 17.85 -11.86
C ALA A 119 -10.96 18.97 -12.88
N SER A 120 -11.24 20.18 -12.39
CA SER A 120 -11.60 21.35 -13.20
C SER A 120 -10.47 21.86 -14.11
N GLN A 121 -9.24 21.42 -13.88
CA GLN A 121 -8.10 21.78 -14.72
C GLN A 121 -8.23 21.22 -16.13
N LYS A 122 -7.96 22.07 -17.13
CA LYS A 122 -7.97 21.67 -18.54
C LYS A 122 -6.86 20.66 -18.80
N TRP A 123 -7.18 19.59 -19.53
CA TRP A 123 -6.20 18.56 -19.89
C TRP A 123 -5.40 18.91 -21.15
N TRP A 124 -5.91 19.85 -21.95
CA TRP A 124 -5.30 20.32 -23.19
C TRP A 124 -4.36 21.51 -22.96
#